data_AF-A0A427Y001-F1
#
_entry.id   AF-A0A427Y001-F1
#
_cell.length_a   1.000
_cell.length_b   1.000
_cell.length_c   1.000
_cell.angle_alpha   90.00
_cell.angle_beta   90.00
_cell.angle_gamma   90.00
#
_symmetry.space_group_name_H-M   'P 1'
#
loop_
_entity.id
_entity.type
_entity.pdbx_description
1 polymer ?
#
loop_
_entity_poly.entity_id
_entity_poly.type
_entity_poly.pdbx_seq_one_letter_code
_entity_poly.pdbx_strand_id
1 'polypeptide(L)'
;MSATPAPVPAPAQAPITAAETTKKAAPEFPMDPNAPLFVASAVVASAIFGGCLGVAIGIKRRQDPFPYATGMAINCGIAGLSFFGLREYLVSPILVGERGSPGYARRYDELTSAATVRAPTIKEVRRDRLLDTAIAGGATGTIYGLLTRRPRAAVPMGLGVAAFTTLTQFIINSVRVKRLQVLTKRAAAGAPELVTREFVPEPAASSEEAFDAPRRKDETVGSSPLSQRILRILEKVSPVRQISDDEYLETLEKRRREIDKRLAEIQEEEELLFSRSQAMDQVKTLDS
;
A
#
# COMPACT_ATOMS: atom_id res chain seq x y z
N MET A 1 22.97 -30.34 -65.31
CA MET A 1 24.12 -30.47 -64.40
C MET A 1 23.81 -29.59 -63.20
N SER A 2 23.17 -30.15 -62.17
CA SER A 2 22.70 -29.41 -61.00
C SER A 2 23.62 -29.74 -59.83
N ALA A 3 24.41 -28.76 -59.40
CA ALA A 3 25.34 -28.91 -58.29
C ALA A 3 24.59 -28.80 -56.95
N THR A 4 24.67 -29.86 -56.15
CA THR A 4 24.13 -29.93 -54.79
C THR A 4 25.03 -29.11 -53.84
N PRO A 5 24.50 -28.15 -53.07
CA PRO A 5 25.32 -27.37 -52.13
C PRO A 5 25.70 -28.22 -50.90
N ALA A 6 26.97 -28.11 -50.50
CA ALA A 6 27.53 -28.83 -49.36
C ALA A 6 26.97 -28.31 -48.01
N PRO A 7 26.81 -29.19 -47.00
CA PRO A 7 26.31 -28.84 -45.69
C PRO A 7 27.29 -27.96 -44.90
N VAL A 8 26.79 -26.84 -44.36
CA VAL A 8 27.53 -25.91 -43.52
C VAL A 8 27.80 -26.54 -42.15
N PRO A 9 29.06 -26.56 -41.66
CA PRO A 9 29.39 -27.13 -40.36
C PRO A 9 28.80 -26.27 -39.21
N ALA A 10 28.14 -26.94 -38.26
CA ALA A 10 27.56 -26.30 -37.08
C ALA A 10 28.65 -25.68 -36.20
N PRO A 11 28.45 -24.46 -35.65
CA PRO A 11 29.41 -23.83 -34.78
C PRO A 11 29.56 -24.63 -33.48
N ALA A 12 30.81 -24.96 -33.14
CA ALA A 12 31.18 -25.64 -31.91
C ALA A 12 30.76 -24.79 -30.70
N GLN A 13 29.83 -25.32 -29.90
CA GLN A 13 29.40 -24.69 -28.65
C GLN A 13 30.57 -24.73 -27.66
N ALA A 14 31.07 -23.57 -27.28
CA ALA A 14 32.09 -23.45 -26.25
C ALA A 14 31.56 -24.00 -24.91
N PRO A 15 32.39 -24.70 -24.12
CA PRO A 15 32.00 -25.22 -22.82
C PRO A 15 31.66 -24.05 -21.90
N ILE A 16 30.38 -23.93 -21.57
CA ILE A 16 29.86 -22.98 -20.59
C ILE A 16 30.47 -23.40 -19.25
N THR A 17 31.52 -22.70 -18.83
CA THR A 17 32.09 -22.79 -17.49
C THR A 17 30.95 -22.66 -16.48
N ALA A 18 30.68 -23.76 -15.78
CA ALA A 18 29.72 -23.82 -14.68
C ALA A 18 30.17 -22.83 -13.60
N ALA A 19 29.67 -21.61 -13.68
CA ALA A 19 29.67 -20.70 -12.56
C ALA A 19 28.83 -21.37 -11.49
N GLU A 20 29.54 -21.98 -10.54
CA GLU A 20 29.02 -22.58 -9.31
C GLU A 20 28.34 -21.45 -8.52
N THR A 21 27.10 -21.16 -8.93
CA THR A 21 26.20 -20.27 -8.24
C THR A 21 25.89 -21.00 -6.95
N THR A 22 26.63 -20.66 -5.91
CA THR A 22 26.32 -20.99 -4.52
C THR A 22 24.84 -20.75 -4.33
N LYS A 23 24.05 -21.84 -4.36
CA LYS A 23 22.62 -21.85 -4.04
C LYS A 23 22.53 -21.43 -2.59
N LYS A 24 22.48 -20.12 -2.37
CA LYS A 24 22.13 -19.52 -1.09
C LYS A 24 20.79 -20.15 -0.75
N ALA A 25 20.76 -21.02 0.25
CA ALA A 25 19.56 -21.74 0.65
C ALA A 25 18.45 -20.70 0.77
N ALA A 26 17.45 -20.79 -0.11
CA ALA A 26 16.37 -19.83 -0.12
C ALA A 26 15.78 -19.79 1.29
N PRO A 27 15.57 -18.60 1.88
CA PRO A 27 15.02 -18.51 3.22
C PRO A 27 13.74 -19.33 3.26
N GLU A 28 13.64 -20.21 4.27
CA GLU A 28 12.54 -21.18 4.44
C GLU A 28 11.17 -20.49 4.44
N PHE A 29 11.15 -19.19 4.77
CA PHE A 29 9.97 -18.32 4.74
C PHE A 29 10.30 -17.01 4.01
N PRO A 30 9.99 -16.89 2.70
CA PRO A 30 10.20 -15.64 1.98
C PRO A 30 9.24 -14.58 2.50
N MET A 31 9.80 -13.51 3.06
CA MET A 31 9.05 -12.34 3.55
C MET A 31 8.94 -11.29 2.45
N ASP A 32 7.76 -10.70 2.32
CA ASP A 32 7.57 -9.56 1.42
C ASP A 32 8.33 -8.34 1.98
N PRO A 33 9.29 -7.76 1.25
CA PRO A 33 10.06 -6.61 1.73
C PRO A 33 9.18 -5.37 1.98
N ASN A 34 7.98 -5.31 1.38
CA ASN A 34 7.04 -4.19 1.56
C ASN A 34 6.05 -4.41 2.72
N ALA A 35 6.09 -5.57 3.38
CA ALA A 35 5.23 -5.89 4.52
C ALA A 35 5.20 -4.80 5.61
N PRO A 36 6.32 -4.24 6.11
CA PRO A 36 6.28 -3.24 7.17
C PRO A 36 5.57 -1.95 6.75
N LEU A 37 5.82 -1.49 5.53
CA LEU A 37 5.19 -0.28 5.00
C LEU A 37 3.69 -0.49 4.78
N PHE A 38 3.31 -1.67 4.29
CA PHE A 38 1.90 -2.04 4.17
C PHE A 38 1.21 -2.08 5.54
N VAL A 39 1.81 -2.74 6.54
CA VAL A 39 1.23 -2.82 7.89
C VAL A 39 1.11 -1.43 8.51
N ALA A 40 2.15 -0.60 8.44
CA ALA A 40 2.12 0.76 8.98
C ALA A 40 0.99 1.60 8.35
N SER A 41 0.88 1.61 7.02
CA SER A 41 -0.17 2.35 6.32
C SER A 41 -1.58 1.83 6.64
N ALA A 42 -1.74 0.51 6.74
CA ALA A 42 -3.01 -0.11 7.10
C ALA A 42 -3.44 0.18 8.54
N VAL A 43 -2.49 0.24 9.49
CA VAL A 43 -2.73 0.63 10.89
C VAL A 43 -3.17 2.08 10.98
N VAL A 44 -2.47 2.99 10.30
CA VAL A 44 -2.84 4.41 10.25
C VAL A 44 -4.23 4.58 9.64
N ALA A 45 -4.52 3.89 8.52
CA ALA A 45 -5.83 3.93 7.89
C ALA A 45 -6.93 3.40 8.83
N SER A 46 -6.66 2.34 9.59
CA SER A 46 -7.59 1.79 10.57
C SER A 46 -7.84 2.76 11.73
N ALA A 47 -6.80 3.43 12.24
CA ALA A 47 -6.93 4.44 13.28
C ALA A 47 -7.76 5.65 12.80
N ILE A 48 -7.53 6.14 11.58
CA ILE A 48 -8.33 7.22 10.97
C ILE A 48 -9.79 6.80 10.86
N PHE A 49 -10.06 5.59 10.36
CA PHE A 49 -11.41 5.05 10.25
C PHE A 49 -12.10 4.95 11.61
N GLY A 50 -11.38 4.46 12.64
CA GLY A 50 -11.86 4.44 14.02
C GLY A 50 -12.16 5.83 14.56
N GLY A 51 -11.30 6.81 14.29
CA GLY A 51 -11.51 8.21 14.65
C GLY A 51 -12.78 8.80 14.03
N CYS A 52 -12.98 8.61 12.72
CA CYS A 52 -14.19 9.06 12.02
C CYS A 52 -15.47 8.41 12.60
N LEU A 53 -15.42 7.12 12.91
CA LEU A 53 -16.53 6.43 13.58
C LEU A 53 -16.77 6.99 14.99
N GLY A 54 -15.71 7.27 15.75
CA GLY A 54 -15.78 7.87 17.07
C GLY A 54 -16.44 9.26 17.04
N VAL A 55 -16.07 10.11 16.08
CA VAL A 55 -16.73 11.41 15.85
C VAL A 55 -18.22 11.23 15.58
N ALA A 56 -18.58 10.32 14.66
CA ALA A 56 -19.98 10.08 14.31
C ALA A 56 -20.80 9.60 15.52
N ILE A 57 -20.23 8.74 16.36
CA ILE A 57 -20.86 8.26 17.60
C ILE A 57 -20.99 9.39 18.63
N GLY A 58 -19.95 10.22 18.80
CA GLY A 58 -19.95 11.36 19.71
C GLY A 58 -21.04 12.38 19.36
N ILE A 59 -21.15 12.75 18.07
CA ILE A 59 -22.19 13.64 17.55
C ILE A 59 -23.58 13.03 17.81
N LYS A 60 -23.77 11.74 17.51
CA LYS A 60 -25.06 11.05 17.73
C LYS A 60 -25.47 11.04 19.20
N ARG A 61 -24.50 10.95 20.12
CA ARG A 61 -24.73 10.95 21.58
C ARG A 61 -24.80 12.34 22.19
N ARG A 62 -24.61 13.42 21.41
CA ARG A 62 -24.57 14.82 21.88
C ARG A 62 -23.52 15.03 22.99
N GLN A 63 -22.39 14.34 22.89
CA GLN A 63 -21.24 14.48 23.79
C GLN A 63 -20.07 15.05 22.98
N ASP A 64 -19.02 15.50 23.68
CA ASP A 64 -17.81 15.97 23.01
C ASP A 64 -17.26 14.88 22.07
N PRO A 65 -17.18 15.11 20.74
CA PRO A 65 -16.73 14.11 19.79
C PRO A 65 -15.25 13.79 19.92
N PHE A 66 -14.44 14.68 20.51
CA PHE A 66 -12.99 14.52 20.59
C PHE A 66 -12.55 13.28 21.40
N PRO A 67 -12.98 13.08 22.66
CA PRO A 67 -12.60 11.89 23.43
C PRO A 67 -13.07 10.58 22.79
N TYR A 68 -14.25 10.57 22.15
CA TYR A 68 -14.74 9.39 21.41
C TYR A 68 -13.90 9.09 20.17
N ALA A 69 -13.53 10.13 19.40
CA ALA A 69 -12.67 10.00 18.24
C ALA A 69 -11.29 9.44 18.62
N THR A 70 -10.63 10.04 19.61
CA THR A 70 -9.28 9.64 20.04
C THR A 70 -9.27 8.23 20.62
N GLY A 71 -10.23 7.90 21.50
CA GLY A 71 -10.34 6.57 22.08
C GLY A 71 -10.61 5.47 21.04
N MET A 72 -11.51 5.73 20.08
CA MET A 72 -11.77 4.78 18.99
C MET A 72 -10.60 4.68 18.00
N ALA A 73 -9.91 5.79 17.70
CA ALA A 73 -8.74 5.78 16.85
C ALA A 73 -7.62 4.92 17.42
N ILE A 74 -7.31 5.07 18.72
CA ILE A 74 -6.29 4.26 19.40
C ILE A 74 -6.70 2.78 19.43
N ASN A 75 -7.94 2.48 19.83
CA ASN A 75 -8.43 1.10 19.89
C ASN A 75 -8.43 0.43 18.50
N CYS A 76 -8.87 1.13 17.46
CA CYS A 76 -8.80 0.63 16.09
C CYS A 76 -7.36 0.50 15.59
N GLY A 77 -6.46 1.41 15.97
CA GLY A 77 -5.04 1.31 15.66
C GLY A 77 -4.41 0.04 16.24
N ILE A 78 -4.65 -0.25 17.53
CA ILE A 78 -4.13 -1.45 18.21
C ILE A 78 -4.74 -2.73 17.59
N ALA A 79 -6.06 -2.72 17.35
CA ALA A 79 -6.74 -3.84 16.70
C ALA A 79 -6.22 -4.07 15.28
N GLY A 80 -6.03 -3.00 14.51
CA GLY A 80 -5.44 -3.02 13.17
C GLY A 80 -4.01 -3.55 13.20
N LEU A 81 -3.18 -3.09 14.14
CA LEU A 81 -1.79 -3.55 14.28
C LEU A 81 -1.72 -5.05 14.57
N SER A 82 -2.56 -5.52 15.48
CA SER A 82 -2.67 -6.94 15.81
C SER A 82 -3.10 -7.76 14.59
N PHE A 83 -4.15 -7.33 13.90
CA PHE A 83 -4.69 -8.03 12.74
C PHE A 83 -3.73 -8.05 11.54
N PHE A 84 -3.24 -6.89 11.10
CA PHE A 84 -2.34 -6.78 9.95
C PHE A 84 -0.96 -7.35 10.26
N GLY A 85 -0.47 -7.19 11.49
CA GLY A 85 0.76 -7.81 11.95
C GLY A 85 0.67 -9.34 11.91
N LEU A 86 -0.38 -9.91 12.50
CA LEU A 86 -0.60 -11.36 12.48
C LEU A 86 -0.76 -11.90 11.05
N ARG A 87 -1.51 -11.18 10.20
CA ARG A 87 -1.74 -11.56 8.81
C ARG A 87 -0.46 -11.60 7.99
N GLU A 88 0.37 -10.55 8.05
CA GLU A 88 1.52 -10.42 7.16
C GLU A 88 2.77 -11.11 7.71
N TYR A 89 2.96 -11.16 9.03
CA TYR A 89 4.18 -11.71 9.64
C TYR A 89 4.08 -13.17 10.10
N LEU A 90 2.88 -13.68 10.38
CA LEU A 90 2.69 -15.06 10.83
C LEU A 90 1.89 -15.87 9.82
N VAL A 91 0.69 -15.42 9.46
CA VAL A 91 -0.23 -16.23 8.64
C VAL A 91 0.23 -16.32 7.18
N SER A 92 0.60 -15.20 6.56
CA SER A 92 1.01 -15.19 5.15
C SER A 92 2.26 -16.02 4.86
N PRO A 93 3.36 -15.93 5.65
CA PRO A 93 4.57 -16.72 5.37
C PRO A 93 4.33 -18.22 5.54
N ILE A 94 3.54 -18.63 6.55
CA ILE A 94 3.19 -20.05 6.78
C ILE A 94 2.40 -20.61 5.59
N LEU A 95 1.36 -19.90 5.13
CA LEU A 95 0.52 -20.35 4.01
C LEU A 95 1.25 -20.34 2.66
N VAL A 96 2.17 -19.39 2.47
CA VAL A 96 3.03 -19.34 1.29
C VAL A 96 4.03 -20.49 1.29
N GLY A 97 4.58 -20.85 2.45
CA GLY A 97 5.48 -22.00 2.62
C GLY A 97 4.83 -23.33 2.26
N GLU A 98 3.56 -23.55 2.66
CA GLU A 98 2.85 -24.80 2.40
C GLU A 98 2.35 -24.96 0.94
N ARG A 99 2.37 -23.89 0.13
CA ARG A 99 1.87 -23.88 -1.26
C ARG A 99 0.45 -24.46 -1.42
N GLY A 100 -0.38 -24.39 -0.38
CA GLY A 100 -1.67 -25.09 -0.30
C GLY A 100 -2.74 -24.65 -1.32
N SER A 101 -2.50 -23.56 -2.06
CA SER A 101 -3.36 -23.11 -3.16
C SER A 101 -2.51 -22.61 -4.33
N PRO A 102 -2.97 -22.77 -5.58
CA PRO A 102 -2.26 -22.29 -6.78
C PRO A 102 -1.92 -20.79 -6.72
N GLY A 103 -2.70 -19.99 -5.96
CA GLY A 103 -2.36 -18.58 -5.72
C GLY A 103 -1.12 -18.39 -4.83
N TYR A 104 -0.94 -19.23 -3.80
CA TYR A 104 0.24 -19.16 -2.93
C TYR A 104 1.49 -19.71 -3.60
N ALA A 105 1.37 -20.79 -4.36
CA ALA A 105 2.48 -21.32 -5.16
C ALA A 105 3.04 -20.26 -6.11
N ARG A 106 2.15 -19.54 -6.78
CA ARG A 106 2.55 -18.41 -7.62
C ARG A 106 3.20 -17.29 -6.83
N ARG A 107 2.65 -16.88 -5.69
CA ARG A 107 3.25 -15.81 -4.86
C ARG A 107 4.63 -16.22 -4.36
N TYR A 108 4.83 -17.49 -4.04
CA TYR A 108 6.14 -18.06 -3.73
C TYR A 108 7.09 -17.92 -4.92
N ASP A 109 6.62 -18.26 -6.13
CA ASP A 109 7.42 -18.12 -7.35
C ASP A 109 7.75 -16.65 -7.65
N GLU A 110 6.81 -15.71 -7.43
CA GLU A 110 7.02 -14.26 -7.56
C GLU A 110 8.10 -13.73 -6.59
N LEU A 111 8.13 -14.28 -5.37
CA LEU A 111 9.11 -13.89 -4.34
C LEU A 111 10.48 -14.54 -4.55
N THR A 112 10.51 -15.75 -5.13
CA THR A 112 11.73 -16.57 -5.25
C THR A 112 12.40 -16.43 -6.62
N SER A 113 11.62 -16.16 -7.67
CA SER A 113 12.08 -16.18 -9.06
C SER A 113 11.83 -14.81 -9.70
N ALA A 114 12.83 -14.26 -10.39
CA ALA A 114 12.66 -13.12 -11.30
C ALA A 114 11.94 -13.52 -12.62
N ALA A 115 11.27 -14.68 -12.64
CA ALA A 115 10.70 -15.27 -13.85
C ALA A 115 9.36 -14.63 -14.21
N THR A 116 9.02 -14.68 -15.50
CA THR A 116 7.81 -14.12 -16.09
C THR A 116 6.55 -14.73 -15.48
N VAL A 117 5.95 -13.98 -14.57
CA VAL A 117 4.81 -14.42 -13.78
C VAL A 117 3.57 -14.51 -14.67
N ARG A 118 2.95 -15.70 -14.74
CA ARG A 118 1.67 -15.93 -15.43
C ARG A 118 0.62 -14.91 -14.96
N ALA A 119 -0.22 -14.37 -15.86
CA ALA A 119 -1.30 -13.46 -15.46
C ALA A 119 -2.35 -14.17 -14.57
N PRO A 120 -2.87 -13.52 -13.51
CA PRO A 120 -3.77 -14.16 -12.56
C PRO A 120 -5.14 -14.43 -13.17
N THR A 121 -5.69 -15.61 -12.89
CA THR A 121 -7.07 -15.93 -13.29
C THR A 121 -8.04 -15.06 -12.49
N ILE A 122 -9.12 -14.55 -13.11
CA ILE A 122 -10.14 -13.74 -12.42
C ILE A 122 -10.69 -14.44 -11.16
N LYS A 123 -10.80 -15.77 -11.19
CA LYS A 123 -11.24 -16.59 -10.04
C LYS A 123 -10.23 -16.55 -8.89
N GLU A 124 -8.94 -16.55 -9.18
CA GLU A 124 -7.87 -16.44 -8.18
C GLU A 124 -7.91 -15.06 -7.52
N VAL A 125 -8.03 -13.99 -8.33
CA VAL A 125 -8.12 -12.60 -7.81
C VAL A 125 -9.30 -12.42 -6.85
N ARG A 126 -10.43 -13.13 -7.06
CA ARG A 126 -11.58 -13.06 -6.14
C ARG A 126 -11.29 -13.69 -4.78
N ARG A 127 -10.54 -14.79 -4.76
CA ARG A 127 -10.22 -15.53 -3.53
C ARG A 127 -8.89 -15.15 -2.90
N ASP A 128 -8.19 -14.20 -3.52
CA ASP A 128 -6.90 -13.73 -3.09
C ASP A 128 -6.92 -13.27 -1.62
N ARG A 129 -6.04 -13.87 -0.82
CA ARG A 129 -5.86 -13.66 0.62
C ARG A 129 -7.11 -13.78 1.51
N LEU A 130 -8.19 -14.43 1.06
CA LEU A 130 -9.38 -14.62 1.90
C LEU A 130 -9.07 -15.49 3.13
N LEU A 131 -8.31 -16.57 2.92
CA LEU A 131 -7.96 -17.51 3.98
C LEU A 131 -7.00 -16.87 5.00
N ASP A 132 -5.99 -16.11 4.53
CA ASP A 132 -5.10 -15.34 5.42
C ASP A 132 -5.91 -14.41 6.33
N THR A 133 -6.89 -13.74 5.74
CA THR A 133 -7.76 -12.78 6.42
C THR A 133 -8.67 -13.45 7.44
N ALA A 134 -9.20 -14.64 7.12
CA ALA A 134 -10.04 -15.42 8.00
C ALA A 134 -9.25 -15.91 9.22
N ILE A 135 -8.06 -16.50 9.01
CA ILE A 135 -7.21 -17.02 10.08
C ILE A 135 -6.70 -15.88 10.96
N ALA A 136 -6.16 -14.81 10.36
CA ALA A 136 -5.66 -13.66 11.12
C ALA A 136 -6.79 -12.95 11.89
N GLY A 137 -7.97 -12.79 11.28
CA GLY A 137 -9.14 -12.21 11.95
C GLY A 137 -9.63 -13.08 13.10
N GLY A 138 -9.70 -14.40 12.88
CA GLY A 138 -10.09 -15.37 13.89
C GLY A 138 -9.16 -15.35 15.10
N ALA A 139 -7.86 -15.48 14.86
CA ALA A 139 -6.85 -15.47 15.91
C ALA A 139 -6.81 -14.11 16.65
N THR A 140 -6.88 -12.98 15.95
CA THR A 140 -6.95 -11.65 16.58
C THR A 140 -8.20 -11.52 17.47
N GLY A 141 -9.36 -11.93 16.97
CA GLY A 141 -10.62 -11.90 17.73
C GLY A 141 -10.61 -12.83 18.94
N THR A 142 -10.00 -14.01 18.81
CA THR A 142 -9.82 -14.95 19.94
C THR A 142 -8.88 -14.38 21.00
N ILE A 143 -7.72 -13.85 20.62
CA ILE A 143 -6.77 -13.21 21.55
C ILE A 143 -7.46 -12.04 22.27
N TYR A 144 -8.12 -11.15 21.51
CA TYR A 144 -8.84 -10.03 22.09
C TYR A 144 -9.96 -10.48 23.04
N GLY A 145 -10.68 -11.54 22.70
CA GLY A 145 -11.73 -12.11 23.55
C GLY A 145 -11.21 -12.76 24.83
N LEU A 146 -10.01 -13.36 24.79
CA LEU A 146 -9.32 -13.88 25.98
C LEU A 146 -8.84 -12.77 26.90
N LEU A 147 -8.36 -11.65 26.33
CA LEU A 147 -7.82 -10.53 27.11
C LEU A 147 -8.90 -9.63 27.72
N THR A 148 -10.01 -9.42 27.03
CA THR A 148 -11.03 -8.42 27.45
C THR A 148 -12.29 -9.03 28.05
N ARG A 149 -12.55 -10.32 27.86
CA ARG A 149 -13.78 -10.99 28.30
C ARG A 149 -13.47 -12.34 28.95
N ARG A 150 -14.52 -12.99 29.46
CA ARG A 150 -14.44 -14.37 29.96
C ARG A 150 -13.97 -15.31 28.83
N PRO A 151 -13.15 -16.35 29.13
CA PRO A 151 -12.59 -17.24 28.11
C PRO A 151 -13.65 -17.93 27.23
N ARG A 152 -14.86 -18.13 27.76
CA ARG A 152 -16.01 -18.68 27.02
C ARG A 152 -16.46 -17.80 25.84
N ALA A 153 -16.14 -16.50 25.84
CA ALA A 153 -16.48 -15.57 24.77
C ALA A 153 -15.42 -15.50 23.65
N ALA A 154 -14.24 -16.12 23.82
CA ALA A 154 -13.14 -15.99 22.87
C ALA A 154 -13.42 -16.67 21.51
N VAL A 155 -14.01 -17.86 21.53
CA VAL A 155 -14.38 -18.61 20.32
C VAL A 155 -15.43 -17.88 19.48
N PRO A 156 -16.61 -17.49 20.01
CA PRO A 156 -17.61 -16.79 19.20
C PRO A 156 -17.10 -15.42 18.72
N MET A 157 -16.24 -14.75 19.49
CA MET A 157 -15.61 -13.49 19.05
C MET A 157 -14.63 -13.72 17.89
N GLY A 158 -13.77 -14.74 17.98
CA GLY A 158 -12.88 -15.11 16.89
C GLY A 158 -13.65 -15.41 15.60
N LEU A 159 -14.69 -16.26 15.69
CA LEU A 159 -15.53 -16.59 14.53
C LEU A 159 -16.24 -15.34 13.95
N GLY A 160 -16.75 -14.46 14.81
CA GLY A 160 -17.39 -13.22 14.38
C GLY A 160 -16.43 -12.28 13.65
N VAL A 161 -15.22 -12.10 14.19
CA VAL A 161 -14.19 -11.26 13.56
C VAL A 161 -13.70 -11.89 12.25
N ALA A 162 -13.45 -13.20 12.22
CA ALA A 162 -13.07 -13.92 11.01
C ALA A 162 -14.12 -13.77 9.89
N ALA A 163 -15.40 -13.94 10.21
CA ALA A 163 -16.50 -13.76 9.25
C ALA A 163 -16.56 -12.32 8.73
N PHE A 164 -16.45 -11.35 9.64
CA PHE A 164 -16.46 -9.93 9.30
C PHE A 164 -15.29 -9.56 8.37
N THR A 165 -14.06 -9.91 8.73
CA THR A 165 -12.87 -9.57 7.92
C THR A 165 -12.90 -10.28 6.57
N THR A 166 -13.34 -11.53 6.51
CA THR A 166 -13.46 -12.28 5.25
C THR A 166 -14.50 -11.66 4.33
N LEU A 167 -15.65 -11.23 4.87
CA LEU A 167 -16.67 -10.53 4.10
C LEU A 167 -16.14 -9.20 3.56
N THR A 168 -15.45 -8.41 4.39
CA THR A 168 -14.83 -7.15 3.96
C THR A 168 -13.81 -7.38 2.85
N GLN A 169 -12.93 -8.37 3.01
CA GLN A 169 -11.93 -8.72 1.98
C GLN A 169 -12.60 -9.19 0.68
N PHE A 170 -13.68 -9.96 0.77
CA PHE A 170 -14.45 -10.40 -0.40
C PHE A 170 -15.07 -9.21 -1.16
N ILE A 171 -15.60 -8.21 -0.45
CA ILE A 171 -16.14 -6.99 -1.06
C ILE A 171 -15.03 -6.23 -1.78
N ILE A 172 -13.87 -6.03 -1.14
CA ILE A 172 -12.72 -5.32 -1.74
C ILE A 172 -12.24 -6.06 -3.00
N ASN A 173 -12.09 -7.39 -2.94
CA ASN A 173 -11.70 -8.21 -4.08
C ASN A 173 -12.71 -8.10 -5.23
N SER A 174 -14.01 -8.09 -4.91
CA SER A 174 -15.08 -7.95 -5.91
C SER A 174 -15.03 -6.59 -6.61
N VAL A 175 -14.78 -5.50 -5.86
CA VAL A 175 -14.59 -4.17 -6.44
C VAL A 175 -13.34 -4.13 -7.33
N ARG A 176 -12.23 -4.72 -6.90
CA ARG A 176 -10.99 -4.82 -7.68
C ARG A 176 -11.21 -5.54 -9.01
N VAL A 177 -11.92 -6.67 -8.99
CA VAL A 177 -12.26 -7.42 -10.20
C VAL A 177 -13.15 -6.61 -11.14
N LYS A 178 -14.17 -5.91 -10.62
CA LYS A 178 -15.02 -5.02 -11.44
C LYS A 178 -14.20 -3.90 -12.08
N ARG A 179 -13.27 -3.28 -11.34
CA ARG A 179 -12.36 -2.26 -11.87
C ARG A 179 -11.49 -2.83 -13.00
N LEU A 180 -10.89 -4.01 -12.80
CA LEU A 180 -10.10 -4.68 -13.83
C LEU A 180 -10.93 -4.93 -15.09
N GLN A 181 -12.16 -5.41 -14.95
CA GLN A 181 -13.07 -5.62 -16.09
C GLN A 181 -13.42 -4.33 -16.83
N VAL A 182 -13.58 -3.21 -16.12
CA VAL A 182 -13.83 -1.91 -16.76
C VAL A 182 -12.59 -1.43 -17.51
N LEU A 183 -11.40 -1.60 -16.92
CA LEU A 183 -10.14 -1.21 -17.56
C LEU A 183 -9.83 -2.06 -18.80
N THR A 184 -10.07 -3.37 -18.75
CA THR A 184 -9.87 -4.25 -19.92
C THR A 184 -10.87 -3.93 -21.03
N LYS A 185 -12.12 -3.64 -20.70
CA LYS A 185 -13.12 -3.20 -21.70
C LYS A 185 -12.74 -1.86 -22.34
N ARG A 186 -12.24 -0.90 -21.56
CA ARG A 186 -11.76 0.39 -22.08
C ARG A 186 -10.52 0.21 -22.95
N ALA A 187 -9.58 -0.64 -22.55
CA ALA A 187 -8.41 -0.96 -23.36
C ALA A 187 -8.79 -1.63 -24.69
N ALA A 188 -9.77 -2.54 -24.67
CA ALA A 188 -10.28 -3.18 -25.88
C ALA A 188 -11.06 -2.22 -26.80
N ALA A 189 -11.81 -1.28 -26.23
CA ALA A 189 -12.60 -0.30 -27.00
C ALA A 189 -11.77 0.89 -27.52
N GLY A 190 -10.65 1.19 -26.88
CA GLY A 190 -9.75 2.28 -27.24
C GLY A 190 -8.50 1.84 -28.00
N ALA A 191 -8.28 0.54 -28.17
CA ALA A 191 -7.28 0.04 -29.10
C ALA A 191 -7.84 0.23 -30.52
N PRO A 192 -7.30 1.16 -31.34
CA PRO A 192 -7.61 1.14 -32.76
C PRO A 192 -7.24 -0.25 -33.29
N GLU A 193 -8.12 -0.79 -34.11
CA GLU A 193 -7.96 -2.02 -34.89
C GLU A 193 -6.80 -1.85 -35.88
N LEU A 194 -5.59 -1.72 -35.34
CA LEU A 194 -4.37 -1.61 -36.08
C LEU A 194 -3.47 -2.71 -35.54
N VAL A 195 -3.24 -3.67 -36.43
CA VAL A 195 -2.11 -4.58 -36.44
C VAL A 195 -2.41 -5.95 -35.79
N THR A 196 -3.13 -6.77 -36.56
CA THR A 196 -2.66 -8.10 -36.94
C THR A 196 -1.24 -8.01 -37.53
N ARG A 197 -0.21 -7.64 -36.74
CA ARG A 197 1.16 -8.04 -37.06
C ARG A 197 1.24 -9.44 -36.49
N GLU A 198 1.16 -10.38 -37.40
CA GLU A 198 1.94 -11.59 -37.34
C GLU A 198 3.25 -11.30 -36.58
N PHE A 199 3.37 -11.90 -35.40
CA PHE A 199 4.56 -11.84 -34.56
C PHE A 199 5.65 -12.62 -35.30
N VAL A 200 6.32 -11.95 -36.24
CA VAL A 200 7.60 -12.41 -36.78
C VAL A 200 8.61 -12.17 -35.65
N PRO A 201 9.26 -13.23 -35.11
CA PRO A 201 10.28 -13.06 -34.09
C PRO A 201 11.49 -12.38 -34.73
N GLU A 202 11.64 -11.08 -34.47
CA GLU A 202 12.83 -10.32 -34.81
C GLU A 202 13.88 -10.57 -33.72
N PRO A 203 15.07 -11.11 -34.06
CA PRO A 203 16.07 -11.48 -33.08
C PRO A 203 16.69 -10.24 -32.42
N ALA A 204 16.93 -10.39 -31.12
CA ALA A 204 17.49 -9.42 -30.21
C ALA A 204 18.76 -8.74 -30.77
N ALA A 205 18.69 -7.42 -30.94
CA ALA A 205 19.86 -6.56 -30.95
C ALA A 205 19.71 -5.52 -29.84
N SER A 206 20.72 -5.53 -28.98
CA SER A 206 21.01 -4.65 -27.86
C SER A 206 21.00 -3.16 -28.23
N SER A 207 20.40 -2.35 -27.37
CA SER A 207 20.81 -0.95 -27.18
C SER A 207 20.50 -0.50 -25.75
N GLU A 208 21.56 -0.49 -24.95
CA GLU A 208 21.71 0.37 -23.79
C GLU A 208 21.75 1.84 -24.23
N GLU A 209 21.53 2.73 -23.26
CA GLU A 209 21.72 4.19 -23.30
C GLU A 209 20.60 5.05 -23.92
N ALA A 210 19.81 5.68 -23.04
CA ALA A 210 19.68 7.14 -22.98
C ALA A 210 18.80 7.55 -21.79
N PHE A 211 19.45 7.86 -20.67
CA PHE A 211 18.94 8.79 -19.66
C PHE A 211 19.12 10.21 -20.23
N ASP A 212 18.04 10.92 -20.58
CA ASP A 212 17.93 12.37 -20.28
C ASP A 212 16.52 12.97 -20.50
N ALA A 213 16.23 13.96 -19.64
CA ALA A 213 15.22 15.03 -19.68
C ALA A 213 13.71 14.77 -19.41
N PRO A 214 13.06 15.65 -18.60
CA PRO A 214 11.68 15.50 -18.14
C PRO A 214 10.68 16.05 -19.16
N ARG A 215 9.84 15.18 -19.71
CA ARG A 215 8.67 15.61 -20.50
C ARG A 215 7.54 16.07 -19.58
N ARG A 216 7.32 17.38 -19.52
CA ARG A 216 6.01 17.98 -19.22
C ARG A 216 4.94 17.33 -20.12
N LYS A 217 3.91 16.76 -19.49
CA LYS A 217 2.62 16.52 -20.13
C LYS A 217 1.54 17.12 -19.23
N ASP A 218 0.97 18.22 -19.71
CA ASP A 218 -0.34 18.69 -19.29
C ASP A 218 -1.36 17.61 -19.67
N GLU A 219 -1.61 16.67 -18.75
CA GLU A 219 -2.75 15.78 -18.82
C GLU A 219 -3.96 16.51 -18.25
N THR A 220 -4.84 16.93 -19.15
CA THR A 220 -6.21 17.28 -18.81
C THR A 220 -6.85 16.10 -18.07
N VAL A 221 -7.05 16.28 -16.77
CA VAL A 221 -7.66 15.30 -15.87
C VAL A 221 -9.07 15.00 -16.38
N GLY A 222 -9.18 13.92 -17.16
CA GLY A 222 -10.44 13.29 -17.53
C GLY A 222 -11.13 12.77 -16.28
N SER A 223 -11.84 13.65 -15.58
CA SER A 223 -12.59 13.34 -14.37
C SER A 223 -13.55 12.19 -14.66
N SER A 224 -13.28 11.03 -14.07
CA SER A 224 -14.10 9.84 -14.25
C SER A 224 -15.53 10.08 -13.72
N PRO A 225 -16.57 9.46 -14.31
CA PRO A 225 -17.98 9.68 -13.92
C PRO A 225 -18.32 9.26 -12.48
N LEU A 226 -17.44 8.51 -11.81
CA LEU A 226 -17.57 8.14 -10.41
C LEU A 226 -17.06 9.22 -9.45
N SER A 227 -15.96 9.91 -9.78
CA SER A 227 -15.48 11.02 -8.94
C SER A 227 -16.43 12.20 -9.00
N GLN A 228 -17.06 12.45 -10.15
CA GLN A 228 -18.13 13.45 -10.28
C GLN A 228 -19.37 13.13 -9.43
N ARG A 229 -19.73 11.85 -9.27
CA ARG A 229 -20.85 11.45 -8.39
C ARG A 229 -20.53 11.64 -6.91
N ILE A 230 -19.29 11.38 -6.51
CA ILE A 230 -18.82 11.60 -5.14
C ILE A 230 -18.76 13.10 -4.84
N LEU A 231 -18.25 13.91 -5.78
CA LEU A 231 -18.22 15.37 -5.65
C LEU A 231 -19.62 15.97 -5.51
N ARG A 232 -20.61 15.52 -6.30
CA ARG A 232 -22.01 15.99 -6.18
C ARG A 232 -22.68 15.62 -4.85
N ILE A 233 -22.29 14.51 -4.22
CA ILE A 233 -22.81 14.14 -2.89
C ILE A 233 -22.11 14.97 -1.80
N LEU A 234 -20.80 15.20 -1.94
CA LEU A 234 -20.04 16.08 -1.04
C LEU A 234 -20.53 17.53 -1.10
N GLU A 235 -20.85 18.03 -2.28
CA GLU A 235 -21.41 19.37 -2.51
C GLU A 235 -22.80 19.55 -1.88
N LYS A 236 -23.58 18.47 -1.76
CA LYS A 236 -24.91 18.51 -1.12
C LYS A 236 -24.85 18.39 0.42
N VAL A 237 -23.80 17.77 0.95
CA VAL A 237 -23.66 17.50 2.40
C VAL A 237 -22.74 18.53 3.08
N SER A 238 -21.85 19.15 2.31
CA SER A 238 -20.99 20.22 2.78
C SER A 238 -21.32 21.50 2.01
N PRO A 239 -21.94 22.52 2.63
CA PRO A 239 -21.99 23.85 2.07
C PRO A 239 -20.56 24.43 2.12
N VAL A 240 -19.69 23.90 1.26
CA VAL A 240 -18.37 24.46 1.01
C VAL A 240 -18.65 25.79 0.31
N ARG A 241 -18.61 26.88 1.08
CA ARG A 241 -18.50 28.21 0.48
C ARG A 241 -17.30 28.16 -0.46
N GLN A 242 -17.55 28.41 -1.74
CA GLN A 242 -16.47 28.64 -2.69
C GLN A 242 -15.76 29.90 -2.19
N ILE A 243 -14.56 29.70 -1.65
CA ILE A 243 -13.65 30.80 -1.27
C ILE A 243 -13.30 31.47 -2.59
N SER A 244 -13.59 32.76 -2.73
CA SER A 244 -13.19 33.51 -3.92
C SER A 244 -11.67 33.53 -4.00
N ASP A 245 -11.11 33.68 -5.21
CA ASP A 245 -9.65 33.72 -5.39
C ASP A 245 -9.00 34.80 -4.49
N ASP A 246 -9.70 35.92 -4.26
CA ASP A 246 -9.27 36.98 -3.34
C ASP A 246 -9.23 36.53 -1.87
N GLU A 247 -10.27 35.85 -1.38
CA GLU A 247 -10.31 35.33 0.00
C GLU A 247 -9.26 34.23 0.21
N TYR A 248 -8.95 33.47 -0.84
CA TYR A 248 -7.87 32.48 -0.83
C TYR A 248 -6.49 33.14 -0.72
N LEU A 249 -6.25 34.22 -1.47
CA LEU A 249 -5.02 35.01 -1.40
C LEU A 249 -4.85 35.65 -0.01
N GLU A 250 -5.90 36.24 0.55
CA GLU A 250 -5.86 36.78 1.92
C GLU A 250 -5.52 35.70 2.95
N THR A 251 -6.10 34.51 2.79
CA THR A 251 -5.82 33.38 3.69
C THR A 251 -4.37 32.91 3.58
N LEU A 252 -3.81 32.89 2.36
CA LEU A 252 -2.40 32.56 2.13
C LEU A 252 -1.45 33.60 2.72
N GLU A 253 -1.75 34.88 2.54
CA GLU A 253 -0.94 35.97 3.12
C GLU A 253 -0.99 35.96 4.65
N LYS A 254 -2.15 35.67 5.23
CA LYS A 254 -2.31 35.53 6.69
C LYS A 254 -1.47 34.36 7.22
N ARG A 255 -1.51 33.20 6.53
CA ARG A 255 -0.67 32.05 6.89
C ARG A 255 0.82 32.33 6.73
N ARG A 256 1.21 33.05 5.68
CA ARG A 256 2.59 33.49 5.49
C ARG A 256 3.06 34.36 6.66
N ARG A 257 2.27 35.38 7.04
CA ARG A 257 2.57 36.24 8.20
C ARG A 257 2.65 35.46 9.52
N GLU A 258 1.78 34.47 9.73
CA GLU A 258 1.83 33.63 10.92
C GLU A 258 3.10 32.75 10.96
N ILE A 259 3.49 32.17 9.82
CA ILE A 259 4.71 31.37 9.72
C ILE A 259 5.95 32.23 9.92
N ASP A 260 6.02 33.39 9.28
CA ASP A 260 7.13 34.34 9.43
C ASP A 260 7.26 34.78 10.90
N LYS A 261 6.13 35.00 11.58
CA LYS A 261 6.12 35.30 13.03
C LYS A 261 6.69 34.14 13.86
N ARG A 262 6.27 32.90 13.61
CA ARG A 262 6.79 31.74 14.35
C ARG A 262 8.27 31.50 14.09
N LEU A 263 8.76 31.76 12.87
CA LEU A 263 10.18 31.66 12.55
C LEU A 263 11.00 32.70 13.32
N ALA A 264 10.50 33.92 13.45
CA ALA A 264 11.14 34.96 14.26
C ALA A 264 11.19 34.58 15.76
N GLU A 265 10.09 34.05 16.32
CA GLU A 265 10.05 33.57 17.70
C GLU A 265 11.06 32.44 17.95
N ILE A 266 11.19 31.49 17.02
CA ILE A 266 12.16 30.38 17.12
C ILE A 266 13.60 30.90 17.05
N GLN A 267 13.90 31.86 16.17
CA GLN A 267 15.24 32.46 16.08
C GLN A 267 15.64 33.18 17.37
N GLU A 268 14.70 33.90 18.00
CA GLU A 268 14.93 34.56 19.29
C GLU A 268 15.19 33.53 20.41
N GLU A 269 14.44 32.42 20.44
CA GLU A 269 14.68 31.33 21.39
C GLU A 269 16.05 30.66 21.18
N GLU A 270 16.49 30.45 19.94
CA GLU A 270 17.80 29.89 19.62
C GLU A 270 18.95 30.80 20.10
N GLU A 271 18.83 32.11 19.91
CA GLU A 271 19.83 33.09 20.39
C GLU A 271 19.88 33.14 21.93
N LEU A 272 18.74 33.05 22.61
CA LEU A 272 18.66 32.98 24.06
C LEU A 272 19.28 31.69 24.61
N LEU A 273 19.04 30.55 23.97
CA LEU A 273 19.66 29.28 24.36
C LEU A 273 21.17 29.28 24.13
N PHE A 274 21.64 29.88 23.05
CA PHE A 274 23.06 30.00 22.72
C PHE A 274 23.81 30.94 23.67
N SER A 275 23.22 32.09 24.02
CA SER A 275 23.81 32.98 25.02
C SER A 275 23.83 32.35 26.41
N ARG A 276 22.79 31.60 26.79
CA ARG A 276 22.73 30.85 28.04
C ARG A 276 23.77 29.72 28.11
N SER A 277 24.03 29.00 27.03
CA SER A 277 25.05 27.95 27.01
C SER A 277 26.46 28.54 27.16
N GLN A 278 26.78 29.63 26.45
CA GLN A 278 28.06 30.32 26.61
C GLN A 278 28.29 30.83 28.04
N ALA A 279 27.24 31.38 28.69
CA ALA A 279 27.34 31.83 30.08
C ALA A 279 27.64 30.67 31.05
N MET A 280 27.02 29.49 30.84
CA MET A 280 27.32 28.31 31.66
C MET A 280 28.75 27.78 31.45
N ASP A 281 29.24 27.82 30.21
CA ASP A 281 30.62 27.41 29.91
C ASP A 281 31.65 28.33 30.58
N GLN A 282 31.42 29.63 30.59
CA GLN A 282 32.29 30.58 31.30
C GLN A 282 32.31 30.34 32.82
N VAL A 283 31.15 30.09 33.44
CA VAL A 283 31.06 29.77 34.87
C VAL A 283 31.85 28.50 35.18
N LYS A 284 31.73 27.46 34.35
CA LYS A 284 32.43 26.20 34.53
C LYS A 284 33.96 26.35 34.42
N THR A 285 34.44 27.27 33.59
CA THR A 285 35.89 27.58 33.48
C THR A 285 36.45 28.36 34.66
N LEU A 286 35.62 29.06 35.45
CA LEU A 286 36.08 29.81 36.64
C LEU A 286 36.19 28.94 37.90
N ASP A 287 35.43 27.85 37.96
CA ASP A 287 35.43 26.91 39.08
C ASP A 287 36.52 25.80 38.96
N SER A 288 37.27 25.76 37.86
CA SER A 288 38.37 24.80 37.62
C SER A 288 39.74 25.45 37.82
#